data_AF-A0A3Q9FMW6-F1
#
_entry.id   AF-A0A3Q9FMW6-F1
#
_cell.length_a   1.000
_cell.length_b   1.000
_cell.length_c   1.000
_cell.angle_alpha   90.00
_cell.angle_beta   90.00
_cell.angle_gamma   90.00
#
_symmetry.space_group_name_H-M   'P 1'
#
loop_
_entity.id
_entity.type
_entity.pdbx_description
1 polymer ?
#
loop_
_entity_poly.entity_id
_entity_poly.type
_entity_poly.pdbx_seq_one_letter_code
_entity_poly.pdbx_strand_id
1 'polypeptide(L)'
;MASNKLKDRLIFRMQKNKPLMWGISSIHALIMMVGLMFYMSIVYVMPDEIMLIELLSVTRNALFKAEIKPKSDRFLFVNCSWEKDLTAKVDTNGFVIGNVDITNRKSITKFVNTLNQDPDNHEYLLVDIRFYDKSDDDSLMEAAFANSKNTIVSYHKGADNAPKYPVVKVPLGLSDLQVQELNHEETVTLKYHLIQGDSLKSTPLIMAENIYGEKIEKGFLFNKFRGNYMLNSYILDYPIRTYDLFVKNTYPYLQMHELITMPPFLIKKFTKDKIIVLGDFEDRDIHKTIYGFMPGPLILTNAFITLERGYNKITWGFFLFIFICFTYISHKALTFRDPVTVFINKFFDSDHFIVELIQDSVFYLVYFGVMSIVSYLTFNIHLTVLILSFYMYALEQGLLFYKGWLEDKEKEELEKEAKEENIA
;
A
#
# COMPACT_ATOMS: atom_id res chain seq x y z
N MET A 1 59.18 -12.75 -2.08
CA MET A 1 59.02 -12.09 -0.77
C MET A 1 58.51 -10.64 -0.86
N ALA A 2 58.86 -9.85 -1.90
CA ALA A 2 58.34 -8.50 -2.10
C ALA A 2 56.81 -8.45 -2.39
N SER A 3 56.28 -9.44 -3.13
CA SER A 3 54.85 -9.55 -3.48
C SER A 3 53.90 -9.69 -2.27
N ASN A 4 54.26 -10.45 -1.22
CA ASN A 4 53.42 -10.57 -0.02
C ASN A 4 53.40 -9.30 0.84
N LYS A 5 54.49 -8.55 0.91
CA LYS A 5 54.57 -7.28 1.68
C LYS A 5 53.72 -6.15 1.06
N LEU A 6 53.41 -6.24 -0.23
CA LEU A 6 52.65 -5.25 -0.99
C LEU A 6 51.14 -5.49 -0.92
N LYS A 7 50.72 -6.76 -1.07
CA LYS A 7 49.34 -7.21 -0.77
C LYS A 7 48.89 -6.78 0.63
N ASP A 8 49.79 -6.89 1.61
CA ASP A 8 49.51 -6.46 2.98
C ASP A 8 49.42 -4.93 3.12
N ARG A 9 50.17 -4.12 2.35
CA ARG A 9 50.17 -2.64 2.48
C ARG A 9 48.88 -1.98 1.96
N LEU A 10 48.28 -2.51 0.90
CA LEU A 10 47.07 -1.94 0.30
C LEU A 10 45.80 -2.31 1.05
N ILE A 11 45.69 -3.59 1.42
CA ILE A 11 44.66 -4.06 2.34
C ILE A 11 44.76 -3.29 3.67
N PHE A 12 45.97 -3.03 4.16
CA PHE A 12 46.19 -2.24 5.38
C PHE A 12 45.82 -0.76 5.24
N ARG A 13 46.00 -0.11 4.08
CA ARG A 13 45.65 1.32 3.90
C ARG A 13 44.14 1.58 3.86
N MET A 14 43.35 0.72 3.21
CA MET A 14 41.89 0.84 3.21
C MET A 14 41.25 0.37 4.53
N GLN A 15 41.83 -0.62 5.22
CA GLN A 15 41.27 -1.13 6.49
C GLN A 15 41.63 -0.28 7.74
N LYS A 16 42.62 0.61 7.69
CA LYS A 16 43.09 1.31 8.91
C LYS A 16 42.10 2.35 9.46
N ASN A 17 41.26 2.94 8.60
CA ASN A 17 40.32 3.98 9.00
C ASN A 17 38.89 3.43 9.16
N LYS A 18 38.71 2.51 10.11
CA LYS A 18 37.38 2.04 10.55
C LYS A 18 36.32 3.16 10.69
N PRO A 19 36.60 4.32 11.32
CA PRO A 19 35.60 5.39 11.42
C PRO A 19 35.21 5.99 10.07
N LEU A 20 36.14 6.08 9.12
CA LEU A 20 35.85 6.57 7.77
C LEU A 20 34.88 5.62 7.04
N MET A 21 35.09 4.31 7.16
CA MET A 21 34.21 3.31 6.54
C MET A 21 32.79 3.36 7.11
N TRP A 22 32.64 3.53 8.42
CA TRP A 22 31.32 3.77 9.03
C TRP A 22 30.68 5.06 8.52
N GLY A 23 31.45 6.15 8.38
CA GLY A 23 30.96 7.40 7.79
C GLY A 23 30.45 7.23 6.35
N ILE A 24 31.21 6.55 5.50
CA ILE A 24 30.79 6.24 4.11
C ILE A 24 29.53 5.35 4.12
N SER A 25 29.49 4.35 4.99
CA SER A 25 28.34 3.44 5.13
C SER A 25 27.08 4.18 5.55
N SER A 26 27.19 5.16 6.46
CA SER A 26 26.06 5.99 6.89
C SER A 26 25.57 6.93 5.79
N ILE A 27 26.48 7.50 4.99
CA ILE A 27 26.09 8.31 3.82
C ILE A 27 25.34 7.45 2.81
N HIS A 28 25.87 6.26 2.50
CA HIS A 28 25.21 5.31 1.61
C HIS A 28 23.83 4.88 2.16
N ALA A 29 23.72 4.66 3.48
CA ALA A 29 22.45 4.37 4.12
C ALA A 29 21.40 5.48 3.91
N LEU A 30 21.79 6.75 4.01
CA LEU A 30 20.89 7.88 3.73
C LEU A 30 20.39 7.87 2.27
N ILE A 31 21.26 7.54 1.30
CA ILE A 31 20.88 7.40 -0.11
C ILE A 31 19.87 6.26 -0.27
N MET A 32 20.13 5.10 0.34
CA MET A 32 19.21 3.97 0.33
C MET A 32 17.87 4.30 0.98
N MET A 33 17.87 5.06 2.07
CA MET A 33 16.63 5.53 2.71
C MET A 33 15.82 6.39 1.74
N VAL A 34 16.43 7.37 1.08
CA VAL A 34 15.73 8.22 0.09
C VAL A 34 15.18 7.36 -1.06
N GLY A 35 15.98 6.41 -1.58
CA GLY A 35 15.54 5.48 -2.62
C GLY A 35 14.36 4.61 -2.19
N LEU A 36 14.38 4.09 -0.96
CA LEU A 36 13.27 3.33 -0.38
C LEU A 36 12.02 4.20 -0.21
N MET A 37 12.16 5.45 0.26
CA MET A 37 11.01 6.36 0.42
C MET A 37 10.38 6.68 -0.93
N PHE A 38 11.21 6.92 -1.95
CA PHE A 38 10.73 7.09 -3.32
C PHE A 38 9.99 5.85 -3.80
N TYR A 39 10.57 4.65 -3.63
CA TYR A 39 9.91 3.40 -4.01
C TYR A 39 8.57 3.20 -3.30
N MET A 40 8.51 3.41 -1.98
CA MET A 40 7.26 3.24 -1.22
C MET A 40 6.17 4.23 -1.62
N SER A 41 6.51 5.37 -2.23
CA SER A 41 5.54 6.29 -2.80
C SER A 41 4.83 5.71 -4.04
N ILE A 42 5.49 4.77 -4.74
CA ILE A 42 4.97 4.10 -5.93
C ILE A 42 3.90 3.05 -5.54
N VAL A 43 2.85 2.97 -6.36
CA VAL A 43 1.71 2.06 -6.17
C VAL A 43 2.07 0.60 -6.48
N TYR A 44 3.02 0.36 -7.37
CA TYR A 44 3.46 -0.99 -7.74
C TYR A 44 4.10 -1.74 -6.55
N VAL A 45 3.92 -3.05 -6.52
CA VAL A 45 4.51 -4.01 -5.56
C VAL A 45 5.05 -5.18 -6.37
N MET A 46 6.23 -5.72 -6.07
CA MET A 46 6.69 -6.86 -6.89
C MET A 46 5.94 -8.15 -6.54
N PRO A 47 5.70 -9.07 -7.48
CA PRO A 47 4.92 -10.29 -7.22
C PRO A 47 5.41 -11.14 -6.04
N ASP A 48 6.72 -11.23 -5.81
CA ASP A 48 7.32 -11.93 -4.68
C ASP A 48 7.03 -11.23 -3.34
N GLU A 49 6.94 -9.90 -3.35
CA GLU A 49 6.54 -9.11 -2.19
C GLU A 49 5.09 -9.38 -1.83
N ILE A 50 4.21 -9.61 -2.82
CA ILE A 50 2.80 -9.96 -2.58
C ILE A 50 2.71 -11.23 -1.75
N MET A 51 3.43 -12.28 -2.14
CA MET A 51 3.47 -13.55 -1.39
C MET A 51 3.98 -13.35 0.04
N LEU A 52 5.03 -12.54 0.23
CA LEU A 52 5.56 -12.22 1.56
C LEU A 52 4.53 -11.44 2.39
N ILE A 53 3.86 -10.45 1.79
CA ILE A 53 2.82 -9.64 2.44
C ILE A 53 1.64 -10.53 2.85
N GLU A 54 1.16 -11.40 1.96
CA GLU A 54 0.12 -12.39 2.24
C GLU A 54 0.50 -13.28 3.43
N LEU A 55 1.68 -13.91 3.36
CA LEU A 55 2.16 -14.79 4.42
C LEU A 55 2.24 -14.05 5.75
N LEU A 56 2.87 -12.88 5.79
CA LEU A 56 3.01 -12.11 7.02
C LEU A 56 1.68 -11.60 7.57
N SER A 57 0.77 -11.21 6.68
CA SER A 57 -0.56 -10.73 7.06
C SER A 57 -1.40 -11.87 7.63
N VAL A 58 -1.35 -13.07 7.04
CA VAL A 58 -2.01 -14.27 7.58
C VAL A 58 -1.36 -14.71 8.89
N THR A 59 -0.03 -14.80 8.94
CA THR A 59 0.72 -15.23 10.12
C THR A 59 0.52 -14.28 11.30
N ARG A 60 0.55 -12.96 11.08
CA ARG A 60 0.30 -11.99 12.15
C ARG A 60 -1.09 -12.17 12.75
N ASN A 61 -2.09 -12.38 11.91
CA ASN A 61 -3.47 -12.54 12.35
C ASN A 61 -3.70 -13.89 13.07
N ALA A 62 -3.09 -14.95 12.57
CA ALA A 62 -3.18 -16.29 13.16
C ALA A 62 -2.43 -16.39 14.50
N LEU A 63 -1.18 -15.91 14.57
CA LEU A 63 -0.32 -16.06 15.74
C LEU A 63 -0.67 -15.09 16.87
N PHE A 64 -0.91 -13.81 16.56
CA PHE A 64 -1.03 -12.80 17.60
C PHE A 64 -2.47 -12.46 17.99
N LYS A 65 -3.49 -12.97 17.27
CA LYS A 65 -4.91 -12.54 17.38
C LYS A 65 -5.04 -11.01 17.49
N ALA A 66 -4.08 -10.29 16.91
CA ALA A 66 -3.86 -8.87 17.16
C ALA A 66 -4.75 -7.97 16.29
N GLU A 67 -5.70 -8.56 15.56
CA GLU A 67 -6.73 -7.79 14.87
C GLU A 67 -7.65 -7.16 15.89
N ILE A 68 -7.32 -5.94 16.30
CA ILE A 68 -8.26 -5.08 16.98
C ILE A 68 -9.37 -4.82 15.95
N LYS A 69 -10.53 -5.46 16.12
CA LYS A 69 -11.71 -5.19 15.29
C LYS A 69 -12.29 -3.83 15.69
N PRO A 70 -12.73 -2.99 14.74
CA PRO A 70 -13.45 -1.78 15.10
C PRO A 70 -14.77 -2.16 15.80
N LYS A 71 -15.27 -1.26 16.65
CA LYS A 71 -16.51 -1.50 17.39
C LYS A 71 -17.66 -1.79 16.42
N SER A 72 -18.42 -2.85 16.68
CA SER A 72 -19.49 -3.32 15.80
C SER A 72 -20.67 -2.36 15.71
N ASP A 73 -20.89 -1.58 16.76
CA ASP A 73 -21.95 -0.59 16.84
C ASP A 73 -21.67 0.69 16.05
N ARG A 74 -20.43 0.94 15.61
CA ARG A 74 -20.08 2.13 14.82
C ARG A 74 -20.48 2.03 13.34
N PHE A 75 -20.63 0.83 12.80
CA PHE A 75 -20.91 0.64 11.37
C PHE A 75 -22.32 0.10 11.14
N LEU A 76 -22.93 0.51 10.04
CA LEU A 76 -24.13 -0.09 9.46
C LEU A 76 -23.88 -0.33 7.97
N PHE A 77 -23.90 -1.59 7.56
CA PHE A 77 -23.76 -1.98 6.16
C PHE A 77 -25.15 -2.15 5.55
N VAL A 78 -25.40 -1.45 4.44
CA VAL A 78 -26.68 -1.47 3.74
C VAL A 78 -26.44 -1.94 2.31
N ASN A 79 -27.01 -3.09 1.97
CA ASN A 79 -26.85 -3.67 0.65
C ASN A 79 -27.92 -3.16 -0.33
N CYS A 80 -27.49 -2.69 -1.49
CA CYS A 80 -28.37 -2.31 -2.60
C CYS A 80 -28.22 -3.19 -3.84
N SER A 81 -27.56 -4.35 -3.74
CA SER A 81 -27.33 -5.25 -4.89
C SER A 81 -28.62 -5.57 -5.64
N TRP A 82 -29.72 -5.77 -4.92
CA TRP A 82 -31.02 -6.17 -5.49
C TRP A 82 -32.01 -5.03 -5.68
N GLU A 83 -31.65 -3.81 -5.28
CA GLU A 83 -32.48 -2.62 -5.47
C GLU A 83 -32.24 -2.04 -6.85
N LYS A 84 -32.80 -2.69 -7.87
CA LYS A 84 -32.64 -2.30 -9.27
C LYS A 84 -33.86 -1.56 -9.81
N ASP A 85 -33.62 -0.73 -10.81
CA ASP A 85 -34.61 -0.12 -11.69
C ASP A 85 -34.08 -0.20 -13.13
N LEU A 86 -34.95 -0.01 -14.12
CA LEU A 86 -34.57 -0.01 -15.52
C LEU A 86 -34.59 1.40 -16.09
N THR A 87 -33.58 1.75 -16.86
CA THR A 87 -33.56 2.98 -17.66
C THR A 87 -33.24 2.67 -19.11
N ALA A 88 -33.64 3.59 -20.01
CA ALA A 88 -33.38 3.45 -21.42
C ALA A 88 -31.86 3.54 -21.70
N LYS A 89 -31.32 2.54 -22.39
CA LYS A 89 -29.96 2.55 -22.91
C LYS A 89 -29.96 3.22 -24.27
N VAL A 90 -29.15 4.27 -24.41
CA VAL A 90 -28.99 5.02 -25.66
C VAL A 90 -27.67 4.71 -26.36
N ASP A 91 -27.65 4.76 -27.69
CA ASP A 91 -26.43 4.66 -28.49
C ASP A 91 -25.66 6.00 -28.55
N THR A 92 -24.57 6.04 -29.32
CA THR A 92 -23.75 7.26 -29.51
C THR A 92 -24.50 8.40 -30.19
N ASN A 93 -25.63 8.13 -30.85
CA ASN A 93 -26.47 9.13 -31.52
C ASN A 93 -27.69 9.51 -30.67
N GLY A 94 -27.86 8.93 -29.48
CA GLY A 94 -28.99 9.19 -28.58
C GLY A 94 -30.24 8.36 -28.86
N PHE A 95 -30.19 7.36 -29.74
CA PHE A 95 -31.32 6.47 -30.00
C PHE A 95 -31.42 5.39 -28.93
N VAL A 96 -32.63 5.11 -28.46
CA VAL A 96 -32.89 4.03 -27.49
C VAL A 96 -32.68 2.67 -28.17
N ILE A 97 -31.71 1.91 -27.68
CA ILE A 97 -31.33 0.58 -28.18
C ILE A 97 -31.72 -0.56 -27.23
N GLY A 98 -32.33 -0.24 -26.08
CA GLY A 98 -32.79 -1.21 -25.10
C GLY A 98 -32.91 -0.59 -23.72
N ASN A 99 -32.86 -1.43 -22.69
CA ASN A 99 -32.82 -1.01 -21.29
C ASN A 99 -31.51 -1.45 -20.65
N VAL A 100 -31.05 -0.70 -19.66
CA VAL A 100 -29.97 -1.08 -18.75
C VAL A 100 -30.50 -1.00 -17.33
N ASP A 101 -30.06 -1.92 -16.47
CA ASP A 101 -30.42 -1.88 -15.08
C ASP A 101 -29.48 -0.95 -14.29
N ILE A 102 -30.07 -0.17 -13.41
CA ILE A 102 -29.42 0.81 -12.55
C ILE A 102 -29.87 0.58 -11.10
N THR A 103 -29.15 1.10 -10.13
CA THR A 103 -29.66 1.09 -8.74
C THR A 103 -30.86 2.03 -8.60
N ASN A 104 -31.92 1.57 -7.95
CA ASN A 104 -33.19 2.26 -7.83
C ASN A 104 -33.04 3.63 -7.16
N ARG A 105 -33.24 4.67 -7.95
CA ARG A 105 -33.09 6.08 -7.55
C ARG A 105 -34.14 6.50 -6.52
N LYS A 106 -35.37 5.98 -6.62
CA LYS A 106 -36.45 6.25 -5.66
C LYS A 106 -36.12 5.67 -4.29
N SER A 107 -35.60 4.45 -4.23
CA SER A 107 -35.19 3.81 -2.98
C SER A 107 -34.06 4.60 -2.29
N ILE A 108 -33.03 5.01 -3.04
CA ILE A 108 -31.94 5.85 -2.52
C ILE A 108 -32.49 7.19 -2.03
N THR A 109 -33.33 7.86 -2.83
CA THR A 109 -33.96 9.13 -2.48
C THR A 109 -34.77 9.02 -1.20
N LYS A 110 -35.58 7.97 -1.06
CA LYS A 110 -36.38 7.71 0.14
C LYS A 110 -35.50 7.50 1.37
N PHE A 111 -34.41 6.73 1.22
CA PHE A 111 -33.46 6.50 2.29
C PHE A 111 -32.79 7.81 2.74
N VAL A 112 -32.20 8.55 1.80
CA VAL A 112 -31.52 9.82 2.08
C VAL A 112 -32.48 10.85 2.69
N ASN A 113 -33.71 10.97 2.17
CA ASN A 113 -34.72 11.84 2.75
C ASN A 113 -35.10 11.45 4.18
N THR A 114 -35.08 10.16 4.50
CA THR A 114 -35.33 9.70 5.88
C THR A 114 -34.20 10.12 6.81
N LEU A 115 -32.95 10.02 6.37
CA LEU A 115 -31.80 10.53 7.13
C LEU A 115 -31.87 12.05 7.30
N ASN A 116 -32.28 12.77 6.25
CA ASN A 116 -32.40 14.23 6.28
C ASN A 116 -33.50 14.75 7.25
N GLN A 117 -34.39 13.89 7.75
CA GLN A 117 -35.34 14.26 8.82
C GLN A 117 -34.62 14.54 10.14
N ASP A 118 -33.43 13.95 10.35
CA ASP A 118 -32.56 14.18 11.48
C ASP A 118 -31.09 14.12 11.02
N PRO A 119 -30.57 15.19 10.38
CA PRO A 119 -29.29 15.16 9.67
C PRO A 119 -28.06 14.84 10.53
N ASP A 120 -28.19 14.99 11.85
CA ASP A 120 -27.10 14.77 12.81
C ASP A 120 -27.24 13.38 13.48
N ASN A 121 -28.18 12.54 13.03
CA ASN A 121 -28.39 11.22 13.60
C ASN A 121 -27.29 10.21 13.20
N HIS A 122 -26.64 10.34 12.06
CA HIS A 122 -25.54 9.46 11.64
C HIS A 122 -24.18 10.18 11.68
N GLU A 123 -23.10 9.43 11.90
CA GLU A 123 -21.72 9.97 11.86
C GLU A 123 -21.37 10.35 10.41
N TYR A 124 -21.60 9.42 9.48
CA TYR A 124 -21.27 9.60 8.07
C TYR A 124 -22.06 8.66 7.15
N LEU A 125 -22.31 9.06 5.91
CA LEU A 125 -22.94 8.24 4.86
C LEU A 125 -21.98 8.09 3.66
N LEU A 126 -21.52 6.87 3.44
CA LEU A 126 -20.80 6.46 2.24
C LEU A 126 -21.77 5.77 1.28
N VAL A 127 -21.92 6.32 0.07
CA VAL A 127 -22.72 5.73 -1.02
C VAL A 127 -21.79 5.26 -2.13
N ASP A 128 -21.50 3.97 -2.15
CA ASP A 128 -20.66 3.32 -3.15
C ASP A 128 -21.51 2.73 -4.28
N ILE A 129 -22.06 3.63 -5.10
CA ILE A 129 -22.94 3.31 -6.22
C ILE A 129 -22.57 4.15 -7.43
N ARG A 130 -22.55 3.53 -8.61
CA ARG A 130 -22.28 4.19 -9.88
C ARG A 130 -23.55 4.84 -10.44
N PHE A 131 -23.52 6.16 -10.58
CA PHE A 131 -24.62 6.95 -11.13
C PHE A 131 -24.29 7.48 -12.53
N TYR A 132 -24.01 6.59 -13.49
CA TYR A 132 -23.57 6.97 -14.85
C TYR A 132 -24.68 7.04 -15.88
N ASP A 133 -25.74 6.26 -15.68
CA ASP A 133 -26.90 6.24 -16.57
C ASP A 133 -27.99 7.14 -15.99
N LYS A 134 -28.62 7.92 -16.87
CA LYS A 134 -29.71 8.84 -16.52
C LYS A 134 -30.96 8.09 -16.09
N SER A 135 -31.72 8.69 -15.18
CA SER A 135 -33.02 8.21 -14.72
C SER A 135 -33.99 9.39 -14.53
N ASP A 136 -35.28 9.14 -14.69
CA ASP A 136 -36.33 10.15 -14.48
C ASP A 136 -36.36 10.69 -13.05
N ASP A 137 -35.82 9.94 -12.09
CA ASP A 137 -35.78 10.32 -10.66
C ASP A 137 -34.48 11.02 -10.25
N ASP A 138 -33.54 11.27 -11.18
CA ASP A 138 -32.24 11.88 -10.86
C ASP A 138 -32.39 13.25 -10.18
N SER A 139 -33.34 14.08 -10.62
CA SER A 139 -33.58 15.40 -10.01
C SER A 139 -34.09 15.31 -8.56
N LEU A 140 -34.89 14.29 -8.23
CA LEU A 140 -35.35 14.06 -6.86
C LEU A 140 -34.19 13.59 -5.97
N MET A 141 -33.32 12.75 -6.52
CA MET A 141 -32.14 12.25 -5.82
C MET A 141 -31.12 13.36 -5.56
N GLU A 142 -30.86 14.22 -6.55
CA GLU A 142 -30.02 15.42 -6.39
C GLU A 142 -30.53 16.32 -5.25
N ALA A 143 -31.85 16.58 -5.21
CA ALA A 143 -32.45 17.40 -4.16
C ALA A 143 -32.30 16.75 -2.76
N ALA A 144 -32.37 15.41 -2.67
CA ALA A 144 -32.14 14.70 -1.42
C ALA A 144 -30.68 14.81 -0.96
N PHE A 145 -29.71 14.60 -1.86
CA PHE A 145 -28.29 14.71 -1.53
C PHE A 145 -27.84 16.14 -1.22
N ALA A 146 -28.43 17.15 -1.86
CA ALA A 146 -28.13 18.56 -1.59
C ALA A 146 -28.39 18.96 -0.12
N ASN A 147 -29.33 18.29 0.55
CA ASN A 147 -29.66 18.50 1.95
C ASN A 147 -28.91 17.55 2.91
N SER A 148 -28.17 16.58 2.38
CA SER A 148 -27.55 15.54 3.17
C SER A 148 -26.21 15.99 3.75
N LYS A 149 -26.09 15.93 5.09
CA LYS A 149 -24.83 16.20 5.79
C LYS A 149 -23.95 14.97 5.82
N ASN A 150 -22.64 15.19 5.96
CA ASN A 150 -21.64 14.13 6.18
C ASN A 150 -21.78 12.97 5.20
N THR A 151 -21.94 13.28 3.92
CA THR A 151 -22.24 12.30 2.88
C THR A 151 -21.20 12.37 1.78
N ILE A 152 -20.86 11.22 1.22
CA ILE A 152 -20.04 11.12 0.02
C ILE A 152 -20.57 10.04 -0.90
N VAL A 153 -20.48 10.29 -2.20
CA VAL A 153 -20.83 9.36 -3.26
C VAL A 153 -19.56 9.01 -4.03
N SER A 154 -19.35 7.72 -4.24
CA SER A 154 -18.24 7.20 -5.04
C SER A 154 -18.33 7.63 -6.51
N TYR A 155 -17.19 7.96 -7.08
CA TYR A 155 -16.98 7.95 -8.53
C TYR A 155 -15.68 7.22 -8.86
N HIS A 156 -15.50 6.91 -10.15
CA HIS A 156 -14.39 6.11 -10.67
C HIS A 156 -13.75 6.80 -11.86
N LYS A 157 -12.55 6.41 -12.24
CA LYS A 157 -11.94 6.81 -13.51
C LYS A 157 -12.48 5.94 -14.64
N GLY A 158 -12.51 6.52 -15.84
CA GLY A 158 -12.77 5.82 -17.08
C GLY A 158 -11.55 5.01 -17.55
N ALA A 159 -11.71 4.35 -18.71
CA ALA A 159 -10.64 3.59 -19.35
C ALA A 159 -9.45 4.46 -19.79
N ASP A 160 -9.68 5.77 -19.96
CA ASP A 160 -8.68 6.80 -20.25
C ASP A 160 -7.97 7.33 -18.98
N ASN A 161 -8.22 6.71 -17.82
CA ASN A 161 -7.72 7.13 -16.51
C ASN A 161 -8.19 8.54 -16.09
N ALA A 162 -9.19 9.12 -16.77
CA ALA A 162 -9.81 10.39 -16.41
C ALA A 162 -11.03 10.17 -15.50
N PRO A 163 -11.35 11.09 -14.57
CA PRO A 163 -12.56 10.99 -13.75
C PRO A 163 -13.85 10.83 -14.58
N LYS A 164 -14.61 9.78 -14.31
CA LYS A 164 -15.97 9.59 -14.81
C LYS A 164 -16.96 9.96 -13.71
N TYR A 165 -17.52 11.16 -13.80
CA TYR A 165 -18.45 11.69 -12.80
C TYR A 165 -19.87 11.16 -12.95
N PRO A 166 -20.63 11.07 -11.84
CA PRO A 166 -22.06 10.88 -11.86
C PRO A 166 -22.82 11.87 -12.76
N VAL A 167 -23.95 11.44 -13.33
CA VAL A 167 -24.89 12.33 -14.02
C VAL A 167 -25.65 13.24 -13.05
N VAL A 168 -25.59 12.92 -11.76
CA VAL A 168 -26.20 13.67 -10.65
C VAL A 168 -25.19 14.52 -9.89
N LYS A 169 -25.61 15.71 -9.47
CA LYS A 169 -24.84 16.60 -8.60
C LYS A 169 -24.92 16.14 -7.14
N VAL A 170 -23.85 15.51 -6.69
CA VAL A 170 -23.71 14.94 -5.33
C VAL A 170 -22.32 15.25 -4.77
N PRO A 171 -22.08 15.14 -3.46
CA PRO A 171 -20.71 15.18 -2.92
C PRO A 171 -19.92 13.95 -3.39
N LEU A 172 -18.68 14.14 -3.86
CA LEU A 172 -17.93 13.12 -4.61
C LEU A 172 -16.61 12.74 -3.95
N GLY A 173 -16.27 11.45 -4.03
CA GLY A 173 -14.95 10.90 -3.72
C GLY A 173 -14.51 9.80 -4.69
N LEU A 174 -13.21 9.70 -4.96
CA LEU A 174 -12.69 8.69 -5.87
C LEU A 174 -12.61 7.33 -5.17
N SER A 175 -13.28 6.32 -5.71
CA SER A 175 -13.32 4.96 -5.14
C SER A 175 -12.55 3.93 -5.95
N ASP A 176 -11.66 4.38 -6.83
CA ASP A 176 -10.84 3.48 -7.62
C ASP A 176 -9.81 2.74 -6.80
N LEU A 177 -9.84 1.43 -6.97
CA LEU A 177 -8.85 0.51 -6.46
C LEU A 177 -7.68 0.43 -7.45
N GLN A 178 -6.47 0.48 -6.90
CA GLN A 178 -5.28 0.19 -7.68
C GLN A 178 -5.11 -1.33 -7.69
N VAL A 179 -5.57 -1.93 -8.78
CA VAL A 179 -5.44 -3.36 -9.02
C VAL A 179 -4.10 -3.67 -9.65
N GLN A 180 -3.49 -4.76 -9.22
CA GLN A 180 -2.26 -5.26 -9.78
C GLN A 180 -2.50 -6.59 -10.47
N GLU A 181 -2.08 -6.70 -11.73
CA GLU A 181 -2.07 -7.96 -12.46
C GLU A 181 -0.99 -8.91 -11.90
N LEU A 182 -1.43 -10.05 -11.39
CA LEU A 182 -0.63 -11.26 -11.20
C LEU A 182 -0.79 -12.16 -12.43
N ASN A 183 0.34 -12.47 -13.07
CA ASN A 183 0.46 -13.51 -14.10
C ASN A 183 -0.54 -13.38 -15.27
N HIS A 184 -0.89 -12.14 -15.68
CA HIS A 184 -1.77 -11.82 -16.82
C HIS A 184 -3.23 -12.32 -16.74
N GLU A 185 -3.62 -13.02 -15.67
CA GLU A 185 -4.97 -13.60 -15.54
C GLU A 185 -5.70 -13.14 -14.28
N GLU A 186 -4.96 -12.78 -13.22
CA GLU A 186 -5.55 -12.44 -11.94
C GLU A 186 -5.22 -11.01 -11.55
N THR A 187 -6.19 -10.25 -11.06
CA THR A 187 -5.95 -8.92 -10.48
C THR A 187 -6.14 -8.98 -8.98
N VAL A 188 -5.19 -8.45 -8.20
CA VAL A 188 -5.33 -8.32 -6.74
C VAL A 188 -5.34 -6.86 -6.32
N THR A 189 -6.22 -6.51 -5.38
CA THR A 189 -6.14 -5.23 -4.67
C THR A 189 -5.24 -5.39 -3.45
N LEU A 190 -4.12 -4.67 -3.42
CA LEU A 190 -3.12 -4.77 -2.36
C LEU A 190 -2.82 -3.44 -1.69
N LYS A 191 -2.47 -2.42 -2.49
CA LYS A 191 -2.20 -1.07 -2.00
C LYS A 191 -3.40 -0.16 -2.25
N TYR A 192 -3.68 0.70 -1.27
CA TYR A 192 -4.61 1.79 -1.41
C TYR A 192 -3.86 3.11 -1.59
N HIS A 193 -4.33 3.96 -2.50
CA HIS A 193 -3.70 5.24 -2.83
C HIS A 193 -4.63 6.40 -2.47
N LEU A 194 -4.17 7.29 -1.59
CA LEU A 194 -5.01 8.35 -1.02
C LEU A 194 -5.27 9.50 -1.99
N ILE A 195 -4.27 9.90 -2.76
CA ILE A 195 -4.37 10.98 -3.74
C ILE A 195 -3.85 10.46 -5.08
N GLN A 196 -4.74 10.19 -6.02
CA GLN A 196 -4.42 9.68 -7.35
C GLN A 196 -4.21 10.82 -8.35
N GLY A 197 -3.22 10.64 -9.23
CA GLY A 197 -2.72 11.73 -10.08
C GLY A 197 -2.28 12.92 -9.24
N ASP A 198 -2.49 14.13 -9.75
CA ASP A 198 -2.06 15.34 -9.05
C ASP A 198 -3.05 15.84 -8.00
N SER A 199 -4.32 15.43 -8.04
CA SER A 199 -5.38 16.09 -7.25
C SER A 199 -6.56 15.22 -6.80
N LEU A 200 -6.72 14.00 -7.31
CA LEU A 200 -7.93 13.21 -7.08
C LEU A 200 -7.86 12.50 -5.72
N LYS A 201 -8.55 13.06 -4.72
CA LYS A 201 -8.64 12.46 -3.39
C LYS A 201 -9.57 11.25 -3.39
N SER A 202 -9.14 10.20 -2.71
CA SER A 202 -9.94 9.00 -2.53
C SER A 202 -11.09 9.21 -1.55
N THR A 203 -12.14 8.40 -1.69
CA THR A 203 -13.32 8.40 -0.83
C THR A 203 -12.97 8.22 0.65
N PRO A 204 -12.11 7.26 1.04
CA PRO A 204 -11.69 7.10 2.44
C PRO A 204 -10.93 8.31 2.99
N LEU A 205 -10.13 8.98 2.15
CA LEU A 205 -9.43 10.20 2.56
C LEU A 205 -10.42 11.32 2.84
N ILE A 206 -11.33 11.61 1.90
CA ILE A 206 -12.31 12.69 2.08
C ILE A 206 -13.22 12.39 3.28
N MET A 207 -13.61 11.13 3.47
CA MET A 207 -14.38 10.72 4.65
C MET A 207 -13.61 11.03 5.94
N ALA A 208 -12.32 10.70 6.02
CA ALA A 208 -11.49 11.05 7.17
C ALA A 208 -11.33 12.56 7.35
N GLU A 209 -11.12 13.32 6.27
CA GLU A 209 -11.03 14.79 6.35
C GLU A 209 -12.31 15.41 6.90
N ASN A 210 -13.47 14.91 6.47
CA ASN A 210 -14.77 15.41 6.91
C ASN A 210 -15.08 15.03 8.37
N ILE A 211 -14.77 13.79 8.78
CA ILE A 211 -15.03 13.32 10.16
C ILE A 211 -14.11 14.01 11.18
N TYR A 212 -12.83 14.22 10.86
CA TYR A 212 -11.87 14.83 11.80
C TYR A 212 -11.70 16.34 11.64
N GLY A 213 -12.24 16.94 10.59
CA GLY A 213 -12.15 18.38 10.34
C GLY A 213 -10.75 18.88 9.95
N GLU A 214 -9.85 17.98 9.56
CA GLU A 214 -8.49 18.30 9.13
C GLU A 214 -8.31 17.94 7.65
N LYS A 215 -7.52 18.70 6.91
CA LYS A 215 -7.19 18.38 5.51
C LYS A 215 -5.78 17.81 5.41
N ILE A 216 -5.58 16.93 4.45
CA ILE A 216 -4.24 16.43 4.13
C ILE A 216 -3.41 17.56 3.51
N GLU A 217 -2.25 17.79 4.09
CA GLU A 217 -1.20 18.67 3.57
C GLU A 217 -0.31 17.83 2.63
N LYS A 218 -0.26 18.19 1.35
CA LYS A 218 0.63 17.53 0.40
C LYS A 218 2.07 17.93 0.65
N GLY A 219 2.95 16.96 0.75
CA GLY A 219 4.40 17.19 0.73
C GLY A 219 5.05 16.47 -0.46
N PHE A 220 6.35 16.69 -0.62
CA PHE A 220 7.10 16.14 -1.75
C PHE A 220 7.26 14.61 -1.66
N LEU A 221 7.67 14.09 -0.50
CA LEU A 221 7.82 12.64 -0.25
C LEU A 221 6.70 12.09 0.65
N PHE A 222 6.21 12.91 1.56
CA PHE A 222 5.22 12.51 2.56
C PHE A 222 4.11 13.53 2.61
N ASN A 223 2.90 13.03 2.74
CA ASN A 223 1.76 13.86 3.10
C ASN A 223 1.72 14.01 4.63
N LYS A 224 1.04 15.05 5.11
CA LYS A 224 0.82 15.26 6.54
C LYS A 224 -0.68 15.35 6.81
N PHE A 225 -1.15 14.60 7.80
CA PHE A 225 -2.55 14.57 8.21
C PHE A 225 -2.61 14.33 9.71
N ARG A 226 -3.41 15.12 10.44
CA ARG A 226 -3.56 14.99 11.90
C ARG A 226 -2.22 15.07 12.65
N GLY A 227 -1.36 15.98 12.19
CA GLY A 227 -0.01 16.18 12.72
C GLY A 227 1.01 15.06 12.41
N ASN A 228 0.63 14.02 11.66
CA ASN A 228 1.48 12.88 11.36
C ASN A 228 1.92 12.87 9.89
N TYR A 229 3.17 12.52 9.63
CA TYR A 229 3.66 12.21 8.29
C TYR A 229 3.17 10.84 7.85
N MET A 230 2.75 10.73 6.60
CA MET A 230 2.20 9.51 6.04
C MET A 230 2.54 9.30 4.58
N LEU A 231 2.57 8.03 4.19
CA LEU A 231 2.67 7.62 2.80
C LEU A 231 1.35 7.87 2.08
N ASN A 232 1.44 8.27 0.81
CA ASN A 232 0.28 8.39 -0.08
C ASN A 232 -0.28 7.01 -0.48
N SER A 233 0.59 6.00 -0.53
CA SER A 233 0.27 4.60 -0.81
C SER A 233 0.56 3.75 0.43
N TYR A 234 -0.31 2.81 0.76
CA TYR A 234 -0.04 1.84 1.83
C TYR A 234 -0.71 0.49 1.53
N ILE A 235 -0.17 -0.58 2.10
CA ILE A 235 -0.77 -1.91 2.01
C ILE A 235 -2.03 -1.92 2.87
N LEU A 236 -3.13 -2.30 2.25
CA LEU A 236 -4.43 -2.30 2.88
C LEU A 236 -4.51 -3.48 3.85
N ASP A 237 -4.85 -3.18 5.10
CA ASP A 237 -5.27 -4.21 6.05
C ASP A 237 -6.80 -4.31 6.02
N TYR A 238 -7.34 -5.46 6.42
CA TYR A 238 -8.77 -5.74 6.37
C TYR A 238 -9.34 -6.10 7.75
N PRO A 239 -9.45 -5.10 8.66
CA PRO A 239 -10.06 -5.29 9.98
C PRO A 239 -11.48 -5.84 9.92
N ILE A 240 -12.28 -5.49 8.91
CA ILE A 240 -13.63 -6.03 8.72
C ILE A 240 -13.63 -6.90 7.46
N ARG A 241 -13.91 -8.20 7.60
CA ARG A 241 -13.89 -9.15 6.49
C ARG A 241 -15.30 -9.62 6.12
N THR A 242 -15.44 -10.25 4.96
CA THR A 242 -16.70 -10.88 4.52
C THR A 242 -17.22 -11.90 5.53
N TYR A 243 -16.32 -12.70 6.13
CA TYR A 243 -16.66 -13.60 7.23
C TYR A 243 -17.30 -12.87 8.43
N ASP A 244 -16.83 -11.67 8.78
CA ASP A 244 -17.36 -10.90 9.89
C ASP A 244 -18.78 -10.37 9.61
N LEU A 245 -19.09 -10.05 8.35
CA LEU A 245 -20.41 -9.58 7.91
C LEU A 245 -21.41 -10.72 7.73
N PHE A 246 -21.06 -11.74 6.95
CA PHE A 246 -22.05 -12.71 6.42
C PHE A 246 -22.13 -14.02 7.21
N VAL A 247 -21.07 -14.40 7.92
CA VAL A 247 -21.02 -15.68 8.64
C VAL A 247 -21.17 -15.45 10.13
N LYS A 248 -20.34 -14.56 10.69
CA LYS A 248 -20.34 -14.26 12.12
C LYS A 248 -21.42 -13.24 12.50
N ASN A 249 -21.94 -12.46 11.55
CA ASN A 249 -22.89 -11.38 11.78
C ASN A 249 -22.44 -10.41 12.88
N THR A 250 -21.15 -10.05 12.87
CA THR A 250 -20.55 -9.18 13.89
C THR A 250 -21.01 -7.74 13.72
N TYR A 251 -21.26 -7.32 12.49
CA TYR A 251 -21.68 -5.96 12.15
C TYR A 251 -23.13 -5.99 11.62
N PRO A 252 -23.95 -4.96 11.92
CA PRO A 252 -25.26 -4.82 11.31
C PRO A 252 -25.17 -4.77 9.79
N TYR A 253 -25.85 -5.70 9.13
CA TYR A 253 -25.97 -5.81 7.69
C TYR A 253 -27.45 -5.93 7.35
N LEU A 254 -27.97 -5.00 6.54
CA LEU A 254 -29.38 -4.93 6.17
C LEU A 254 -29.53 -4.78 4.66
N GLN A 255 -30.57 -5.39 4.10
CA GLN A 255 -30.96 -5.08 2.72
C GLN A 255 -31.62 -3.69 2.69
N MET A 256 -31.33 -2.88 1.68
CA MET A 256 -31.90 -1.53 1.57
C MET A 256 -33.43 -1.55 1.55
N HIS A 257 -34.04 -2.56 0.91
CA HIS A 257 -35.50 -2.77 0.91
C HIS A 257 -36.09 -2.83 2.33
N GLU A 258 -35.46 -3.62 3.20
CA GLU A 258 -35.89 -3.80 4.58
C GLU A 258 -35.80 -2.48 5.33
N LEU A 259 -34.69 -1.76 5.16
CA LEU A 259 -34.45 -0.52 5.85
C LEU A 259 -35.48 0.56 5.46
N ILE A 260 -35.80 0.72 4.17
CA ILE A 260 -36.74 1.76 3.70
C ILE A 260 -38.22 1.42 3.95
N THR A 261 -38.54 0.18 4.31
CA THR A 261 -39.91 -0.25 4.67
C THR A 261 -40.16 -0.20 6.17
N MET A 262 -39.10 -0.06 6.98
CA MET A 262 -39.23 0.14 8.43
C MET A 262 -39.91 1.48 8.78
N PRO A 263 -40.60 1.53 9.93
CA PRO A 263 -41.02 2.79 10.52
C PRO A 263 -39.84 3.75 10.76
N PRO A 264 -40.00 5.08 10.56
CA PRO A 264 -38.90 6.05 10.69
C PRO A 264 -38.14 5.99 12.02
N PHE A 265 -38.83 5.69 13.13
CA PHE A 265 -38.18 5.58 14.45
C PHE A 265 -37.18 4.42 14.54
N LEU A 266 -37.41 3.33 13.80
CA LEU A 266 -36.46 2.20 13.73
C LEU A 266 -35.26 2.55 12.87
N ILE A 267 -35.48 3.20 11.72
CA ILE A 267 -34.39 3.68 10.85
C ILE A 267 -33.48 4.61 11.65
N LYS A 268 -34.07 5.56 12.39
CA LYS A 268 -33.33 6.45 13.30
C LYS A 268 -32.50 5.66 14.32
N LYS A 269 -33.08 4.64 14.95
CA LYS A 269 -32.36 3.77 15.90
C LYS A 269 -31.20 3.00 15.24
N PHE A 270 -31.39 2.48 14.04
CA PHE A 270 -30.36 1.73 13.31
C PHE A 270 -29.22 2.61 12.82
N THR A 271 -29.49 3.88 12.51
CA THR A 271 -28.52 4.81 11.91
C THR A 271 -27.80 5.69 12.93
N LYS A 272 -28.27 5.66 14.20
CA LYS A 272 -27.78 6.54 15.27
C LYS A 272 -26.27 6.39 15.54
N ASP A 273 -25.52 7.48 15.40
CA ASP A 273 -24.07 7.61 15.66
C ASP A 273 -23.21 6.62 14.85
N LYS A 274 -23.70 6.21 13.66
CA LYS A 274 -23.01 5.23 12.81
C LYS A 274 -22.44 5.83 11.53
N ILE A 275 -21.38 5.20 11.04
CA ILE A 275 -20.97 5.27 9.64
C ILE A 275 -21.82 4.27 8.85
N ILE A 276 -22.66 4.79 7.97
CA ILE A 276 -23.52 4.01 7.08
C ILE A 276 -22.76 3.79 5.78
N VAL A 277 -22.62 2.53 5.39
CA VAL A 277 -21.97 2.13 4.13
C VAL A 277 -23.01 1.47 3.24
N LEU A 278 -23.47 2.23 2.25
CA LEU A 278 -24.45 1.82 1.26
C LEU A 278 -23.74 1.42 -0.03
N GLY A 279 -23.93 0.19 -0.51
CA GLY A 279 -23.32 -0.25 -1.77
C GLY A 279 -23.71 -1.66 -2.19
N ASP A 280 -23.06 -2.16 -3.23
CA ASP A 280 -23.23 -3.52 -3.74
C ASP A 280 -22.29 -4.48 -2.98
N PHE A 281 -22.87 -5.34 -2.13
CA PHE A 281 -22.13 -6.30 -1.32
C PHE A 281 -22.12 -7.73 -1.89
N GLU A 282 -22.88 -8.00 -2.96
CA GLU A 282 -23.22 -9.38 -3.35
C GLU A 282 -23.08 -9.68 -4.86
N ASP A 283 -23.24 -8.69 -5.75
CA ASP A 283 -23.36 -8.92 -7.19
C ASP A 283 -22.17 -8.39 -7.99
N ARG A 284 -22.08 -7.07 -8.22
CA ARG A 284 -21.22 -6.52 -9.29
C ARG A 284 -19.89 -5.95 -8.82
N ASP A 285 -19.79 -5.61 -7.54
CA ASP A 285 -18.65 -4.86 -7.01
C ASP A 285 -17.77 -5.73 -6.11
N ILE A 286 -17.41 -6.92 -6.60
CA ILE A 286 -16.61 -7.90 -5.88
C ILE A 286 -15.19 -7.93 -6.44
N HIS A 287 -14.19 -7.72 -5.58
CA HIS A 287 -12.77 -7.64 -5.96
C HIS A 287 -11.95 -8.71 -5.24
N LYS A 288 -10.93 -9.24 -5.92
CA LYS A 288 -9.98 -10.17 -5.30
C LYS A 288 -8.97 -9.41 -4.44
N THR A 289 -8.75 -9.89 -3.22
CA THR A 289 -7.79 -9.35 -2.25
C THR A 289 -6.92 -10.49 -1.70
N ILE A 290 -5.91 -10.15 -0.89
CA ILE A 290 -5.10 -11.14 -0.16
C ILE A 290 -5.91 -12.00 0.84
N TYR A 291 -7.14 -11.60 1.16
CA TYR A 291 -8.06 -12.34 2.02
C TYR A 291 -9.22 -12.98 1.25
N GLY A 292 -9.11 -13.09 -0.07
CA GLY A 292 -10.15 -13.61 -0.95
C GLY A 292 -11.02 -12.50 -1.54
N PHE A 293 -12.21 -12.87 -2.01
CA PHE A 293 -13.15 -11.94 -2.62
C PHE A 293 -13.79 -11.01 -1.59
N MET A 294 -13.79 -9.71 -1.89
CA MET A 294 -14.31 -8.67 -1.01
C MET A 294 -15.15 -7.65 -1.79
N PRO A 295 -16.31 -7.22 -1.25
CA PRO A 295 -17.05 -6.11 -1.82
C PRO A 295 -16.30 -4.78 -1.78
N GLY A 296 -16.38 -4.00 -2.87
CA GLY A 296 -15.82 -2.66 -2.98
C GLY A 296 -16.17 -1.74 -1.81
N PRO A 297 -17.44 -1.68 -1.34
CA PRO A 297 -17.81 -0.84 -0.21
C PRO A 297 -17.08 -1.25 1.08
N LEU A 298 -16.79 -2.55 1.23
CA LEU A 298 -16.05 -3.08 2.37
C LEU A 298 -14.54 -2.77 2.24
N ILE A 299 -13.98 -2.76 1.03
CA ILE A 299 -12.61 -2.32 0.77
C ILE A 299 -12.45 -0.83 1.13
N LEU A 300 -13.38 0.03 0.71
CA LEU A 300 -13.38 1.46 1.07
C LEU A 300 -13.46 1.67 2.58
N THR A 301 -14.33 0.90 3.25
CA THR A 301 -14.48 0.94 4.71
C THR A 301 -13.18 0.56 5.42
N ASN A 302 -12.54 -0.53 4.98
CA ASN A 302 -11.26 -0.95 5.54
C ASN A 302 -10.16 0.09 5.28
N ALA A 303 -10.11 0.66 4.08
CA ALA A 303 -9.14 1.71 3.76
C ALA A 303 -9.27 2.92 4.69
N PHE A 304 -10.50 3.32 5.01
CA PHE A 304 -10.77 4.36 6.00
C PHE A 304 -10.29 3.96 7.40
N ILE A 305 -10.61 2.76 7.87
CA ILE A 305 -10.19 2.28 9.20
C ILE A 305 -8.66 2.22 9.29
N THR A 306 -7.99 1.77 8.24
CA THR A 306 -6.53 1.70 8.16
C THR A 306 -5.91 3.09 8.21
N LEU A 307 -6.52 4.08 7.53
CA LEU A 307 -6.11 5.49 7.61
C LEU A 307 -6.34 6.07 9.01
N GLU A 308 -7.50 5.82 9.62
CA GLU A 308 -7.84 6.26 10.99
C GLU A 308 -6.83 5.74 12.02
N ARG A 309 -6.37 4.50 11.86
CA ARG A 309 -5.36 3.87 12.73
C ARG A 309 -3.94 4.35 12.49
N GLY A 310 -3.71 5.11 11.41
CA GLY A 310 -2.38 5.59 11.03
C GLY A 310 -1.45 4.47 10.57
N TYR A 311 -1.97 3.43 9.92
CA TYR A 311 -1.14 2.34 9.38
C TYR A 311 -0.25 2.79 8.21
N ASN A 312 -0.52 3.95 7.65
CA ASN A 312 0.31 4.65 6.68
C ASN A 312 1.24 5.69 7.31
N LYS A 313 1.27 5.82 8.65
CA LYS A 313 2.10 6.78 9.38
C LYS A 313 3.57 6.36 9.35
N ILE A 314 4.44 7.32 9.07
CA ILE A 314 5.88 7.16 9.20
C ILE A 314 6.33 7.80 10.50
N THR A 315 7.01 7.03 11.33
CA THR A 315 7.53 7.49 12.63
C THR A 315 9.02 7.78 12.56
N TRP A 316 9.52 8.62 13.45
CA TRP A 316 10.97 8.79 13.65
C TRP A 316 11.66 7.47 14.03
N GLY A 317 10.97 6.60 14.77
CA GLY A 317 11.46 5.27 15.11
C GLY A 317 11.71 4.41 13.87
N PHE A 318 10.83 4.50 12.87
CA PHE A 318 11.03 3.80 11.60
C PHE A 318 12.26 4.31 10.85
N PHE A 319 12.47 5.63 10.77
CA PHE A 319 13.66 6.21 10.15
C PHE A 319 14.95 5.78 10.84
N LEU A 320 14.96 5.78 12.17
CA LEU A 320 16.11 5.30 12.95
C LEU A 320 16.38 3.82 12.70
N PHE A 321 15.32 3.00 12.67
CA PHE A 321 15.42 1.57 12.39
C PHE A 321 16.05 1.31 11.01
N ILE A 322 15.50 1.88 9.94
CA ILE A 322 16.04 1.68 8.59
C ILE A 322 17.45 2.26 8.44
N PHE A 323 17.76 3.38 9.11
CA PHE A 323 19.11 3.96 9.10
C PHE A 323 20.14 3.02 9.71
N ILE A 324 19.83 2.40 10.86
CA ILE A 324 20.72 1.44 11.54
C ILE A 324 20.91 0.22 10.64
N CYS A 325 19.82 -0.36 10.12
CA CYS A 325 19.87 -1.53 9.24
C CYS A 325 20.68 -1.24 7.96
N PHE A 326 20.38 -0.13 7.28
CA PHE A 326 21.08 0.24 6.05
C PHE A 326 22.54 0.62 6.30
N THR A 327 22.88 1.24 7.43
CA THR A 327 24.28 1.50 7.77
C THR A 327 25.04 0.19 7.99
N TYR A 328 24.44 -0.76 8.72
CA TYR A 328 25.05 -2.06 8.96
C TYR A 328 25.27 -2.85 7.66
N ILE A 329 24.25 -2.96 6.80
CA ILE A 329 24.37 -3.73 5.55
C ILE A 329 25.31 -3.06 4.54
N SER A 330 25.33 -1.72 4.51
CA SER A 330 26.30 -0.95 3.73
C SER A 330 27.73 -1.20 4.22
N HIS A 331 27.93 -1.26 5.54
CA HIS A 331 29.23 -1.55 6.13
C HIS A 331 29.73 -2.95 5.75
N LYS A 332 28.85 -3.97 5.77
CA LYS A 332 29.16 -5.32 5.28
C LYS A 332 29.66 -5.27 3.85
N ALA A 333 28.86 -4.69 2.95
CA ALA A 333 29.18 -4.63 1.52
C ALA A 333 30.49 -3.89 1.22
N LEU A 334 30.82 -2.86 2.01
CA LEU A 334 32.00 -2.02 1.80
C LEU A 334 33.30 -2.55 2.43
N THR A 335 33.24 -3.50 3.39
CA THR A 335 34.43 -3.91 4.16
C THR A 335 35.08 -5.23 3.74
N PHE A 336 34.50 -5.99 2.81
CA PHE A 336 35.03 -7.22 2.16
C PHE A 336 35.54 -8.36 3.07
N ARG A 337 35.63 -8.16 4.39
CA ARG A 337 36.09 -9.12 5.41
C ARG A 337 35.13 -9.06 6.58
N ASP A 338 33.89 -9.42 6.32
CA ASP A 338 32.92 -9.50 7.39
C ASP A 338 33.06 -10.84 8.15
N PRO A 339 32.67 -10.89 9.44
CA PRO A 339 32.72 -12.13 10.21
C PRO A 339 31.79 -13.23 9.67
N VAL A 340 30.75 -12.87 8.91
CA VAL A 340 29.73 -13.81 8.40
C VAL A 340 30.29 -14.62 7.25
N THR A 341 30.92 -13.99 6.26
CA THR A 341 31.65 -14.66 5.17
C THR A 341 32.75 -15.55 5.73
N VAL A 342 33.51 -15.08 6.74
CA VAL A 342 34.52 -15.92 7.41
C VAL A 342 33.88 -17.11 8.15
N PHE A 343 32.71 -16.94 8.75
CA PHE A 343 31.98 -18.03 9.42
C PHE A 343 31.46 -19.06 8.41
N ILE A 344 30.84 -18.61 7.31
CA ILE A 344 30.24 -19.53 6.33
C ILE A 344 31.33 -20.26 5.52
N ASN A 345 32.45 -19.60 5.20
CA ASN A 345 33.59 -20.26 4.56
C ASN A 345 34.21 -21.38 5.42
N LYS A 346 33.90 -21.45 6.72
CA LYS A 346 34.28 -22.62 7.56
C LYS A 346 33.38 -23.83 7.37
N PHE A 347 32.16 -23.64 6.87
CA PHE A 347 31.16 -24.71 6.68
C PHE A 347 31.07 -25.19 5.23
N PHE A 348 31.41 -24.33 4.28
CA PHE A 348 31.39 -24.64 2.85
C PHE A 348 32.77 -24.39 2.25
N ASP A 349 33.60 -25.43 2.23
CA ASP A 349 34.83 -25.46 1.42
C ASP A 349 34.43 -25.60 -0.05
N SER A 350 34.28 -24.48 -0.75
CA SER A 350 34.03 -24.54 -2.19
C SER A 350 34.69 -23.40 -2.92
N ASP A 351 35.78 -23.71 -3.62
CA ASP A 351 36.43 -22.87 -4.64
C ASP A 351 35.54 -22.59 -5.88
N HIS A 352 34.23 -22.83 -5.78
CA HIS A 352 33.29 -22.67 -6.87
C HIS A 352 32.57 -21.33 -6.77
N PHE A 353 32.86 -20.45 -7.72
CA PHE A 353 32.21 -19.15 -7.94
C PHE A 353 30.67 -19.16 -7.75
N ILE A 354 29.99 -20.24 -8.17
CA ILE A 354 28.54 -20.38 -8.04
C ILE A 354 28.09 -20.42 -6.57
N VAL A 355 28.86 -21.06 -5.69
CA VAL A 355 28.52 -21.18 -4.27
C VAL A 355 28.68 -19.83 -3.57
N GLU A 356 29.75 -19.10 -3.87
CA GLU A 356 29.97 -17.73 -3.36
C GLU A 356 28.84 -16.78 -3.82
N LEU A 357 28.47 -16.85 -5.11
CA LEU A 357 27.37 -16.07 -5.68
C LEU A 357 26.02 -16.35 -5.02
N ILE A 358 25.70 -17.62 -4.78
CA ILE A 358 24.45 -18.02 -4.11
C ILE A 358 24.47 -17.57 -2.65
N GLN A 359 25.61 -17.70 -1.97
CA GLN A 359 25.73 -17.35 -0.57
C GLN A 359 25.50 -15.86 -0.29
N ASP A 360 26.15 -14.96 -1.05
CA ASP A 360 26.00 -13.52 -0.83
C ASP A 360 24.59 -13.03 -1.21
N SER A 361 24.04 -13.54 -2.31
CA SER A 361 22.66 -13.19 -2.72
C SER A 361 21.61 -13.68 -1.70
N VAL A 362 21.76 -14.90 -1.19
CA VAL A 362 20.89 -15.45 -0.13
C VAL A 362 21.03 -14.66 1.17
N PHE A 363 22.24 -14.24 1.55
CA PHE A 363 22.45 -13.44 2.75
C PHE A 363 21.66 -12.13 2.70
N TYR A 364 21.77 -11.37 1.60
CA TYR A 364 21.02 -10.13 1.46
C TYR A 364 19.51 -10.35 1.48
N LEU A 365 19.03 -11.40 0.80
CA LEU A 365 17.63 -11.78 0.78
C LEU A 365 17.10 -12.10 2.18
N VAL A 366 17.82 -12.93 2.95
CA VAL A 366 17.45 -13.26 4.33
C VAL A 366 17.51 -12.02 5.22
N TYR A 367 18.55 -11.19 5.09
CA TYR A 367 18.69 -9.97 5.87
C TYR A 367 17.52 -9.00 5.65
N PHE A 368 17.20 -8.68 4.39
CA PHE A 368 16.09 -7.80 4.08
C PHE A 368 14.73 -8.44 4.37
N GLY A 369 14.62 -9.78 4.28
CA GLY A 369 13.45 -10.52 4.72
C GLY A 369 13.17 -10.32 6.21
N VAL A 370 14.18 -10.55 7.07
CA VAL A 370 14.07 -10.30 8.52
C VAL A 370 13.78 -8.83 8.81
N MET A 371 14.46 -7.91 8.12
CA MET A 371 14.21 -6.48 8.26
C MET A 371 12.75 -6.12 7.90
N SER A 372 12.19 -6.70 6.83
CA SER A 372 10.81 -6.50 6.40
C SER A 372 9.81 -7.06 7.43
N ILE A 373 10.08 -8.23 8.00
CA ILE A 373 9.27 -8.81 9.09
C ILE A 373 9.25 -7.89 10.31
N VAL A 374 10.42 -7.45 10.77
CA VAL A 374 10.53 -6.54 11.94
C VAL A 374 9.82 -5.22 11.65
N SER A 375 10.02 -4.66 10.45
CA SER A 375 9.36 -3.45 9.99
C SER A 375 7.83 -3.57 10.01
N TYR A 376 7.30 -4.68 9.51
CA TYR A 376 5.86 -4.93 9.49
C TYR A 376 5.29 -5.09 10.90
N LEU A 377 5.94 -5.89 11.75
CA LEU A 377 5.45 -6.14 13.11
C LEU A 377 5.48 -4.90 14.01
N THR A 378 6.44 -3.99 13.80
CA THR A 378 6.65 -2.82 14.66
C THR A 378 6.05 -1.53 14.11
N PHE A 379 6.10 -1.34 12.79
CA PHE A 379 5.68 -0.10 12.11
C PHE A 379 4.55 -0.30 11.11
N ASN A 380 4.11 -1.54 10.83
CA ASN A 380 3.11 -1.85 9.81
C ASN A 380 3.51 -1.41 8.39
N ILE A 381 4.82 -1.40 8.11
CA ILE A 381 5.37 -1.04 6.79
C ILE A 381 6.11 -2.26 6.24
N HIS A 382 5.71 -2.72 5.05
CA HIS A 382 6.43 -3.77 4.34
C HIS A 382 7.57 -3.16 3.51
N LEU A 383 8.72 -3.81 3.54
CA LEU A 383 9.91 -3.41 2.82
C LEU A 383 10.17 -4.31 1.63
N THR A 384 10.81 -3.74 0.61
CA THR A 384 11.10 -4.42 -0.65
C THR A 384 12.33 -5.28 -0.57
N VAL A 385 12.14 -6.58 -0.35
CA VAL A 385 13.24 -7.50 -0.10
C VAL A 385 14.10 -7.66 -1.36
N LEU A 386 13.50 -7.94 -2.51
CA LEU A 386 14.23 -8.35 -3.70
C LEU A 386 15.04 -7.21 -4.33
N ILE A 387 14.45 -6.02 -4.52
CA ILE A 387 15.15 -4.86 -5.09
C ILE A 387 16.34 -4.47 -4.21
N LEU A 388 16.13 -4.39 -2.88
CA LEU A 388 17.21 -4.03 -1.96
C LEU A 388 18.31 -5.09 -1.97
N SER A 389 17.93 -6.38 -2.04
CA SER A 389 18.89 -7.48 -2.10
C SER A 389 19.74 -7.44 -3.37
N PHE A 390 19.11 -7.28 -4.53
CA PHE A 390 19.82 -7.17 -5.80
C PHE A 390 20.69 -5.93 -5.88
N TYR A 391 20.20 -4.79 -5.37
CA TYR A 391 20.99 -3.57 -5.30
C TYR A 391 22.27 -3.78 -4.48
N MET A 392 22.15 -4.35 -3.27
CA MET A 392 23.31 -4.59 -2.40
C MET A 392 24.27 -5.61 -2.99
N TYR A 393 23.75 -6.68 -3.58
CA TYR A 393 24.55 -7.68 -4.26
C TYR A 393 25.33 -7.06 -5.45
N ALA A 394 24.65 -6.29 -6.30
CA ALA A 394 25.29 -5.61 -7.43
C ALA A 394 26.36 -4.60 -6.98
N LEU A 395 26.11 -3.87 -5.89
CA LEU A 395 27.09 -2.98 -5.29
C LEU A 395 28.33 -3.73 -4.83
N GLU A 396 28.17 -4.83 -4.09
CA GLU A 396 29.29 -5.67 -3.62
C GLU A 396 30.10 -6.24 -4.80
N GLN A 397 29.44 -6.78 -5.81
CA GLN A 397 30.11 -7.30 -7.02
C GLN A 397 30.85 -6.20 -7.78
N GLY A 398 30.24 -5.01 -7.93
CA GLY A 398 30.89 -3.86 -8.57
C GLY A 398 32.14 -3.40 -7.80
N LEU A 399 32.09 -3.42 -6.47
CA LEU A 399 33.20 -3.09 -5.60
C LEU A 399 34.33 -4.14 -5.67
N LEU A 400 34.00 -5.42 -5.71
CA LEU A 400 34.96 -6.52 -5.89
C LEU A 400 35.65 -6.43 -7.25
N PHE A 401 34.88 -6.20 -8.32
CA PHE A 401 35.42 -6.00 -9.66
C PHE A 401 36.37 -4.80 -9.73
N TYR A 402 35.96 -3.64 -9.17
CA TYR A 402 36.80 -2.45 -9.13
C TYR A 402 38.10 -2.68 -8.35
N LYS A 403 38.02 -3.42 -7.23
CA LYS A 403 39.20 -3.82 -6.45
C LYS A 403 40.13 -4.71 -7.26
N GLY A 404 39.61 -5.73 -7.95
CA GLY A 404 40.42 -6.61 -8.81
C GLY A 404 41.13 -5.83 -9.91
N TRP A 405 40.43 -4.91 -10.57
CA TRP A 405 41.00 -4.03 -11.58
C TRP A 405 42.13 -3.13 -11.04
N LEU A 406 41.99 -2.59 -9.83
CA LEU A 406 43.06 -1.82 -9.18
C LEU A 406 44.28 -2.69 -8.85
N GLU A 407 44.07 -3.90 -8.34
CA GLU A 407 45.16 -4.84 -8.05
C GLU A 407 45.91 -5.26 -9.32
N ASP A 408 45.21 -5.43 -10.44
CA ASP A 408 45.83 -5.78 -11.72
C ASP A 408 46.61 -4.61 -12.31
N LYS A 409 46.07 -3.38 -12.23
CA LYS A 409 46.81 -2.17 -12.64
C LYS A 409 48.09 -1.97 -11.84
N GLU A 410 48.05 -2.17 -10.52
CA GLU A 410 49.23 -2.02 -9.68
C GLU A 410 50.29 -3.10 -10.01
N LYS A 411 49.86 -4.35 -10.27
CA LYS A 411 50.79 -5.39 -10.74
C LYS A 411 51.46 -5.00 -12.07
N GLU A 412 50.70 -4.46 -13.02
CA GLU A 412 51.24 -4.00 -14.30
C GLU A 412 52.26 -2.86 -14.12
N GLU A 413 52.00 -1.91 -13.23
CA GLU A 413 52.93 -0.82 -12.89
C GLU A 413 54.22 -1.37 -12.26
N LEU A 414 54.11 -2.28 -11.30
CA LEU A 414 55.27 -2.92 -10.66
C LEU A 414 56.09 -3.78 -11.63
N GLU A 415 55.44 -4.48 -12.56
CA GLU A 415 56.13 -5.24 -13.61
C GLU A 415 56.86 -4.33 -14.60
N LYS A 416 56.36 -3.12 -14.85
CA LYS A 416 57.05 -2.10 -15.65
C LYS A 416 58.27 -1.56 -14.90
N GLU A 417 58.12 -1.16 -13.64
CA GLU A 417 59.22 -0.67 -12.79
C GLU A 417 60.35 -1.72 -12.69
N ALA A 418 59.99 -2.99 -12.45
CA ALA A 418 60.97 -4.07 -12.36
C ALA A 418 61.69 -4.36 -13.70
N LYS A 419 61.05 -4.12 -14.84
CA LYS A 419 61.70 -4.25 -16.16
C LYS A 419 62.67 -3.09 -16.43
N GLU A 420 62.31 -1.87 -16.02
CA GLU A 420 63.18 -0.69 -16.15
C GLU A 420 64.43 -0.79 -15.27
N GLU A 421 64.31 -1.29 -14.03
CA GLU A 421 65.46 -1.51 -13.12
C GLU A 421 66.43 -2.59 -13.60
N ASN A 422 66.00 -3.58 -14.41
CA ASN A 422 66.88 -4.61 -14.96
C ASN A 422 67.59 -4.21 -16.26
N ILE A 423 67.21 -3.08 -16.86
CA ILE A 423 67.83 -2.53 -18.08
C ILE A 423 68.89 -1.47 -17.74
N ALA A 424 68.81 -0.86 -16.56
CA ALA A 424 69.81 0.06 -15.99
C ALA A 424 70.95 -0.71 -15.30
#